data_AF-A0A8T4TR01-F1
#
_entry.id   AF-A0A8T4TR01-F1
#
_cell.length_a   1.000
_cell.length_b   1.000
_cell.length_c   1.000
_cell.angle_alpha   90.00
_cell.angle_beta   90.00
_cell.angle_gamma   90.00
#
_symmetry.space_group_name_H-M   'P 1'
#
loop_
_entity.id
_entity.type
_entity.pdbx_description
1 polymer ?
#
loop_
_entity_poly.entity_id
_entity_poly.type
_entity_poly.pdbx_seq_one_letter_code
_entity_poly.pdbx_strand_id
1 'polypeptide(L)'
;MQEQIVKTVVRSGNGGAVWVPKTWINEKIIVIRPEAPKLTMKEEIIKILEPFLEDISAVFLYGSYARGEQEKHSDIDILVVAKYKFIIKHKRFEINVITYDKLIKTIKENPIMYYPFIIEAKAIINSKLLEDLKKIKINYKKFNWFINDTEDIIKIDREFIEIDKLEGKYLKTYPVIYSLILRLRGVFLIKCIIEKTKYSSKNFKNWLLKYGLIKSDFYAIMDVYKSVKDNKNAKEEINISTIEILINMLEKEAGRLKIW
;
A
#
# COMPACT_ATOMS: atom_id res chain seq x y z
N MET A 1 5.84 43.66 30.75
CA MET A 1 6.16 42.83 29.57
C MET A 1 7.09 41.73 30.04
N GLN A 2 6.67 40.46 29.98
CA GLN A 2 7.56 39.33 30.28
C GLN A 2 8.49 39.13 29.09
N GLU A 3 9.81 39.16 29.33
CA GLU A 3 10.82 38.87 28.32
C GLU A 3 10.74 37.37 27.97
N GLN A 4 10.33 37.03 26.75
CA GLN A 4 10.35 35.66 26.24
C GLN A 4 11.58 35.46 25.36
N ILE A 5 12.51 34.63 25.80
CA ILE A 5 13.71 34.29 25.04
C ILE A 5 13.49 32.92 24.37
N VAL A 6 13.43 32.91 23.03
CA VAL A 6 13.36 31.67 22.23
C VAL A 6 14.79 31.26 21.84
N LYS A 7 15.23 30.07 22.24
CA LYS A 7 16.56 29.52 21.89
C LYS A 7 16.47 28.13 21.30
N THR A 8 17.37 27.85 20.36
CA THR A 8 17.50 26.53 19.74
C THR A 8 18.30 25.59 20.64
N VAL A 9 17.76 24.40 20.89
CA VAL A 9 18.44 23.34 21.65
C VAL A 9 19.63 22.82 20.82
N VAL A 10 20.82 22.81 21.40
CA VAL A 10 22.03 22.23 20.78
C VAL A 10 22.46 20.97 21.52
N ARG A 11 23.03 20.00 20.79
CA ARG A 11 23.46 18.72 21.36
C ARG A 11 24.64 18.93 22.32
N SER A 12 24.54 18.40 23.54
CA SER A 12 25.60 18.39 24.54
C SER A 12 25.64 17.02 25.21
N GLY A 13 26.73 16.27 25.00
CA GLY A 13 26.83 14.88 25.43
C GLY A 13 25.70 14.01 24.84
N ASN A 14 25.04 13.22 25.70
CA ASN A 14 23.89 12.38 25.35
C ASN A 14 22.54 13.13 25.34
N GLY A 15 22.53 14.45 25.58
CA GLY A 15 21.32 15.27 25.69
C GLY A 15 21.35 16.55 24.85
N GLY A 16 20.32 17.38 25.00
CA GLY A 16 20.26 18.74 24.45
C GLY A 16 20.41 19.78 25.56
N ALA A 17 21.10 20.89 25.29
CA ALA A 17 21.27 22.01 26.22
C ALA A 17 20.55 23.27 25.71
N VAL A 18 19.99 24.05 26.62
CA VAL A 18 19.47 25.40 26.38
C VAL A 18 20.42 26.39 27.04
N TRP A 19 21.03 27.26 26.25
CA TRP A 19 21.92 28.30 26.76
C TRP A 19 21.13 29.54 27.17
N VAL A 20 21.28 29.94 28.43
CA VAL A 20 20.68 31.15 29.02
C VAL A 20 21.75 32.22 29.30
N PRO A 21 21.38 33.51 29.42
CA PRO A 21 22.33 34.56 29.81
C PRO A 21 23.07 34.23 31.10
N LYS A 22 24.36 34.60 31.18
CA LYS A 22 25.19 34.40 32.40
C LYS A 22 24.60 35.09 33.65
N THR A 23 23.81 36.14 33.45
CA THR A 23 23.15 36.87 34.53
C THR A 23 22.12 36.03 35.29
N TRP A 24 21.64 34.92 34.72
CA TRP A 24 20.61 34.04 35.31
C TRP A 24 21.20 32.89 36.14
N ILE A 25 22.51 32.90 36.41
CA ILE A 25 23.15 31.91 37.27
C ILE A 25 22.51 31.99 38.66
N ASN A 26 22.10 30.85 39.21
CA ASN A 26 21.36 30.66 40.46
C ASN A 26 19.87 31.06 40.43
N GLU A 27 19.30 31.41 39.28
CA GLU A 27 17.86 31.64 39.15
C GLU A 27 17.09 30.33 38.84
N LYS A 28 15.81 30.29 39.23
CA LYS A 28 14.89 29.21 38.82
C LYS A 28 14.27 29.57 37.47
N ILE A 29 14.61 28.80 36.45
CA ILE A 29 14.06 28.97 35.10
C ILE A 29 12.94 27.95 34.83
N ILE A 30 11.91 28.38 34.09
CA ILE A 30 10.87 27.51 33.54
C ILE A 30 11.05 27.45 32.02
N VAL A 31 11.36 26.27 31.50
CA VAL A 31 11.44 26.05 30.05
C VAL A 31 10.09 25.52 29.57
N ILE A 32 9.33 26.38 28.91
CA ILE A 32 8.10 25.97 28.25
C ILE A 32 8.49 25.52 26.85
N ARG A 33 8.45 24.20 26.61
CA ARG A 33 8.42 23.69 25.24
C ARG A 33 6.96 23.80 24.79
N PRO A 34 6.59 24.76 23.92
CA PRO A 34 5.27 24.70 23.31
C PRO A 34 5.19 23.35 22.60
N GLU A 35 4.16 22.55 22.91
CA GLU A 35 3.84 21.42 22.06
C GLU A 35 3.58 22.03 20.69
N ALA A 36 4.48 21.79 19.72
CA ALA A 36 4.13 22.05 18.34
C ALA A 36 2.82 21.29 18.12
N PRO A 37 1.73 21.95 17.69
CA PRO A 37 0.47 21.27 17.54
C PRO A 37 0.73 20.06 16.65
N LYS A 38 0.48 18.86 17.19
CA LYS A 38 0.58 17.64 16.41
C LYS A 38 -0.53 17.74 15.37
N LEU A 39 -0.16 18.21 14.18
CA LEU A 39 -1.07 18.24 13.05
C LEU A 39 -1.70 16.86 12.92
N THR A 40 -3.02 16.83 12.82
CA THR A 40 -3.73 15.64 12.41
C THR A 40 -3.21 15.21 11.03
N MET A 41 -3.35 13.93 10.68
CA MET A 41 -2.97 13.44 9.36
C MET A 41 -3.59 14.28 8.23
N LYS A 42 -4.84 14.70 8.40
CA LYS A 42 -5.54 15.55 7.42
C LYS A 42 -4.85 16.90 7.27
N GLU A 43 -4.53 17.58 8.36
CA GLU A 43 -3.83 18.88 8.34
C GLU A 43 -2.43 18.76 7.75
N GLU A 44 -1.70 17.69 8.08
CA GLU A 44 -0.38 17.40 7.50
C GLU A 44 -0.46 17.24 5.97
N ILE A 45 -1.47 16.49 5.48
CA ILE A 45 -1.71 16.33 4.04
C ILE A 45 -2.05 17.66 3.37
N ILE A 46 -2.95 18.46 3.96
CA ILE A 46 -3.31 19.78 3.41
C ILE A 46 -2.08 20.69 3.35
N LYS A 47 -1.25 20.73 4.39
CA LYS A 47 -0.01 21.51 4.41
C LYS A 47 0.99 21.07 3.34
N ILE A 48 1.13 19.77 3.09
CA ILE A 48 1.98 19.24 2.02
C ILE A 48 1.46 19.66 0.64
N LEU A 49 0.14 19.71 0.47
CA LEU A 49 -0.53 20.05 -0.79
C LEU A 49 -0.71 21.56 -1.00
N GLU A 50 -0.45 22.38 0.03
CA GLU A 50 -0.65 23.84 0.02
C GLU A 50 -0.13 24.54 -1.24
N PRO A 51 1.10 24.25 -1.74
CA PRO A 51 1.63 24.91 -2.95
C PRO A 51 0.86 24.60 -4.25
N PHE A 52 -0.03 23.62 -4.24
CA PHE A 52 -0.74 23.12 -5.43
C PHE A 52 -2.26 23.16 -5.28
N LEU A 53 -2.79 23.70 -4.18
CA LEU A 53 -4.23 23.59 -3.83
C LEU A 53 -5.16 24.13 -4.92
N GLU A 54 -4.77 25.19 -5.61
CA GLU A 54 -5.57 25.81 -6.68
C GLU A 54 -5.86 24.84 -7.84
N ASP A 55 -4.99 23.87 -8.07
CA ASP A 55 -5.10 22.90 -9.16
C ASP A 55 -5.63 21.54 -8.71
N ILE A 56 -5.90 21.35 -7.42
CA ILE A 56 -6.37 20.09 -6.85
C ILE A 56 -7.89 20.06 -6.85
N SER A 57 -8.46 19.09 -7.58
CA SER A 57 -9.91 18.84 -7.63
C SER A 57 -10.39 17.94 -6.49
N ALA A 58 -9.56 16.98 -6.06
CA ALA A 58 -9.88 16.07 -4.95
C ALA A 58 -8.64 15.40 -4.36
N VAL A 59 -8.78 14.94 -3.11
CA VAL A 59 -7.73 14.21 -2.38
C VAL A 59 -8.37 13.06 -1.63
N PHE A 60 -7.88 11.84 -1.87
CA PHE A 60 -8.40 10.62 -1.30
C PHE A 60 -7.32 9.84 -0.56
N LEU A 61 -7.62 9.42 0.66
CA LEU A 61 -6.84 8.43 1.40
C LEU A 61 -7.27 7.03 0.96
N TYR A 62 -6.34 6.21 0.51
CA TYR A 62 -6.60 4.80 0.17
C TYR A 62 -5.63 3.87 0.92
N GLY A 63 -5.63 2.58 0.61
CA GLY A 63 -4.67 1.65 1.18
C GLY A 63 -4.97 1.26 2.63
N SER A 64 -3.92 0.82 3.34
CA SER A 64 -4.05 0.22 4.67
C SER A 64 -4.67 1.17 5.70
N TYR A 65 -4.30 2.46 5.65
CA TYR A 65 -4.86 3.51 6.50
C TYR A 65 -6.33 3.79 6.24
N ALA A 66 -6.77 3.76 4.97
CA ALA A 66 -8.19 3.91 4.66
C ALA A 66 -9.02 2.75 5.25
N ARG A 67 -8.46 1.52 5.23
CA ARG A 67 -9.10 0.32 5.77
C ARG A 67 -8.99 0.15 7.28
N GLY A 68 -8.07 0.84 7.95
CA GLY A 68 -7.76 0.59 9.36
C GLY A 68 -6.91 -0.67 9.59
N GLU A 69 -6.14 -1.07 8.58
CA GLU A 69 -5.28 -2.28 8.58
C GLU A 69 -3.78 -1.93 8.59
N GLN A 70 -3.42 -0.68 8.87
CA GLN A 70 -2.04 -0.22 8.87
C GLN A 70 -1.19 -0.86 9.98
N GLU A 71 0.08 -1.12 9.67
CA GLU A 71 1.11 -1.48 10.65
C GLU A 71 1.89 -0.22 11.08
N LYS A 72 2.72 -0.32 12.14
CA LYS A 72 3.47 0.81 12.71
C LYS A 72 4.33 1.58 11.69
N HIS A 73 4.79 0.88 10.66
CA HIS A 73 5.71 1.39 9.64
C HIS A 73 5.05 1.47 8.25
N SER A 74 3.72 1.36 8.16
CA SER A 74 3.03 1.52 6.89
C SER A 74 3.12 2.97 6.40
N ASP A 75 3.38 3.13 5.10
CA ASP A 75 3.25 4.42 4.42
C ASP A 75 1.76 4.80 4.28
N ILE A 76 1.49 6.09 4.14
CA ILE A 76 0.14 6.62 3.95
C ILE A 76 -0.09 6.89 2.47
N ASP A 77 -0.96 6.11 1.85
CA ASP A 77 -1.27 6.18 0.43
C ASP A 77 -2.33 7.27 0.12
N ILE A 78 -1.96 8.26 -0.70
CA ILE A 78 -2.81 9.40 -1.06
C ILE A 78 -2.95 9.50 -2.58
N LEU A 79 -4.20 9.54 -3.06
CA LEU A 79 -4.52 9.82 -4.46
C LEU A 79 -4.98 11.26 -4.58
N VAL A 80 -4.25 12.05 -5.36
CA VAL A 80 -4.56 13.45 -5.66
C VAL A 80 -5.07 13.53 -7.09
N VAL A 81 -6.29 14.04 -7.25
CA VAL A 81 -6.86 14.36 -8.56
C VAL A 81 -6.65 15.84 -8.82
N ALA A 82 -5.86 16.17 -9.84
CA ALA A 82 -5.47 17.55 -10.15
C ALA A 82 -5.63 17.89 -11.64
N LYS A 83 -5.56 19.18 -11.97
CA LYS A 83 -5.62 19.69 -13.34
C LYS A 83 -4.44 19.19 -14.19
N TYR A 84 -3.25 19.14 -13.63
CA TYR A 84 -2.04 18.64 -14.26
C TYR A 84 -1.25 17.74 -13.32
N LYS A 85 -0.34 16.94 -13.88
CA LYS A 85 0.52 16.05 -13.11
C LYS A 85 1.68 16.84 -12.50
N PHE A 86 1.95 16.64 -11.22
CA PHE A 86 3.13 17.12 -10.52
C PHE A 86 3.68 16.03 -9.58
N ILE A 87 4.87 16.26 -9.03
CA ILE A 87 5.56 15.30 -8.16
C ILE A 87 5.68 15.90 -6.77
N ILE A 88 5.26 15.13 -5.77
CA ILE A 88 5.49 15.45 -4.36
C ILE A 88 6.27 14.30 -3.76
N LYS A 89 7.45 14.61 -3.20
CA LYS A 89 8.25 13.62 -2.46
C LYS A 89 8.06 13.85 -0.96
N HIS A 90 7.61 12.83 -0.26
CA HIS A 90 7.50 12.85 1.19
C HIS A 90 7.91 11.51 1.78
N LYS A 91 8.51 11.52 2.99
CA LYS A 91 9.03 10.29 3.61
C LYS A 91 7.94 9.34 4.13
N ARG A 92 6.77 9.89 4.49
CA ARG A 92 5.67 9.17 5.14
C ARG A 92 4.43 9.01 4.25
N PHE A 93 4.32 9.82 3.20
CA PHE A 93 3.15 9.81 2.32
C PHE A 93 3.60 9.37 0.93
N GLU A 94 2.95 8.34 0.41
CA GLU A 94 3.04 7.97 -1.00
C GLU A 94 1.93 8.71 -1.74
N ILE A 95 2.29 9.78 -2.46
CA ILE A 95 1.34 10.70 -3.11
C ILE A 95 1.31 10.42 -4.61
N ASN A 96 0.22 9.85 -5.09
CA ASN A 96 -0.04 9.61 -6.50
C ASN A 96 -0.90 10.76 -7.07
N VAL A 97 -0.33 11.55 -7.97
CA VAL A 97 -1.04 12.66 -8.64
C VAL A 97 -1.47 12.22 -10.05
N ILE A 98 -2.78 12.31 -10.31
CA ILE A 98 -3.38 11.94 -11.59
C ILE A 98 -4.38 13.01 -12.06
N THR A 99 -4.51 13.20 -13.37
CA THR A 99 -5.57 14.04 -13.92
C THR A 99 -6.91 13.33 -13.93
N TYR A 100 -8.01 14.08 -13.81
CA TYR A 100 -9.35 13.50 -13.80
C TYR A 100 -9.63 12.62 -15.03
N ASP A 101 -9.33 13.13 -16.23
CA ASP A 101 -9.55 12.39 -17.48
C ASP A 101 -8.75 11.10 -17.54
N LYS A 102 -7.49 11.12 -17.08
CA LYS A 102 -6.64 9.94 -17.03
C LYS A 102 -7.14 8.93 -16.01
N LEU A 103 -7.62 9.38 -14.85
CA LEU A 103 -8.21 8.51 -13.83
C LEU A 103 -9.44 7.79 -14.37
N ILE A 104 -10.37 8.54 -14.97
CA ILE A 104 -11.60 7.97 -15.57
C ILE A 104 -11.25 6.99 -16.69
N LYS A 105 -10.36 7.38 -17.60
CA LYS A 105 -9.90 6.52 -18.69
C LYS A 105 -9.29 5.23 -18.15
N THR A 106 -8.41 5.33 -17.15
CA THR A 106 -7.76 4.15 -16.57
C THR A 106 -8.75 3.24 -15.84
N ILE A 107 -9.72 3.78 -15.09
CA ILE A 107 -10.77 2.97 -14.46
C ILE A 107 -11.58 2.19 -15.51
N LYS A 108 -11.87 2.81 -16.67
CA LYS A 108 -12.66 2.18 -17.74
C LYS A 108 -11.87 1.16 -18.56
N GLU A 109 -10.59 1.43 -18.82
CA GLU A 109 -9.74 0.59 -19.68
C GLU A 109 -9.00 -0.49 -18.90
N ASN A 110 -8.55 -0.16 -17.70
CA ASN A 110 -7.78 -1.02 -16.81
C ASN A 110 -8.27 -0.88 -15.34
N PRO A 111 -9.49 -1.37 -15.03
CA PRO A 111 -10.14 -1.16 -13.75
C PRO A 111 -9.32 -1.62 -12.54
N ILE A 112 -8.53 -2.70 -12.66
CA ILE A 112 -7.74 -3.24 -11.55
C ILE A 112 -6.71 -2.24 -11.00
N MET A 113 -6.28 -1.26 -11.81
CA MET A 113 -5.26 -0.28 -11.42
C MET A 113 -5.72 0.73 -10.36
N TYR A 114 -6.94 1.26 -10.50
CA TYR A 114 -7.42 2.35 -9.63
C TYR A 114 -8.76 2.05 -8.98
N TYR A 115 -9.62 1.25 -9.60
CA TYR A 115 -10.96 1.06 -9.10
C TYR A 115 -11.02 0.43 -7.69
N PRO A 116 -10.17 -0.56 -7.33
CA PRO A 116 -10.08 -1.03 -5.95
C PRO A 116 -9.79 0.10 -4.94
N PHE A 117 -8.89 1.02 -5.29
CA PHE A 117 -8.52 2.14 -4.43
C PHE A 117 -9.71 3.09 -4.24
N ILE A 118 -10.47 3.35 -5.31
CA ILE A 118 -11.67 4.21 -5.26
C ILE A 118 -12.76 3.61 -4.37
N ILE A 119 -13.00 2.30 -4.43
CA ILE A 119 -14.04 1.64 -3.63
C ILE A 119 -13.76 1.78 -2.13
N GLU A 120 -12.50 1.64 -1.71
CA GLU A 120 -12.10 1.69 -0.29
C GLU A 120 -11.74 3.08 0.22
N ALA A 121 -11.49 4.02 -0.69
CA ALA A 121 -10.98 5.34 -0.35
C ALA A 121 -11.89 6.12 0.60
N LYS A 122 -11.25 6.98 1.40
CA LYS A 122 -11.87 8.00 2.23
C LYS A 122 -11.51 9.37 1.67
N ALA A 123 -12.51 10.22 1.46
CA ALA A 123 -12.28 11.56 0.96
C ALA A 123 -11.67 12.47 2.03
N ILE A 124 -10.58 13.14 1.68
CA ILE A 124 -10.00 14.24 2.45
C ILE A 124 -10.52 15.58 1.89
N ILE A 125 -10.50 15.72 0.57
CA ILE A 125 -11.12 16.80 -0.21
C ILE A 125 -12.10 16.18 -1.21
N ASN A 126 -13.30 16.78 -1.32
CA ASN A 126 -14.33 16.46 -2.32
C ASN A 126 -14.90 15.03 -2.24
N SER A 127 -15.72 14.78 -1.22
CA SER A 127 -16.45 13.52 -1.05
C SER A 127 -17.42 13.24 -2.21
N LYS A 128 -17.99 14.27 -2.81
CA LYS A 128 -18.94 14.14 -3.92
C LYS A 128 -18.29 13.48 -5.13
N LEU A 129 -17.09 13.93 -5.52
CA LEU A 129 -16.35 13.31 -6.63
C LEU A 129 -16.06 11.83 -6.36
N LEU A 130 -15.65 11.49 -5.14
CA LEU A 130 -15.39 10.09 -4.76
C LEU A 130 -16.63 9.21 -4.92
N GLU A 131 -17.81 9.69 -4.48
CA GLU A 131 -19.06 8.95 -4.64
C GLU A 131 -19.49 8.80 -6.10
N ASP A 132 -19.17 9.76 -6.95
CA ASP A 132 -19.45 9.65 -8.39
C ASP A 132 -18.47 8.67 -9.08
N LEU A 133 -17.20 8.64 -8.66
CA LEU A 133 -16.21 7.65 -9.13
C LEU A 133 -16.60 6.21 -8.75
N LYS A 134 -17.14 6.00 -7.53
CA LYS A 134 -17.63 4.68 -7.07
C LYS A 134 -18.81 4.14 -7.87
N LYS A 135 -19.52 5.00 -8.62
CA LYS A 135 -20.69 4.61 -9.44
C LYS A 135 -20.31 4.22 -10.86
N ILE A 136 -19.05 4.33 -11.25
CA ILE A 136 -18.59 3.96 -12.59
C ILE A 136 -18.88 2.47 -12.82
N LYS A 137 -19.63 2.18 -13.89
CA LYS A 137 -19.88 0.80 -14.32
C LYS A 137 -18.61 0.20 -14.93
N ILE A 138 -18.16 -0.90 -14.37
CA ILE A 138 -16.97 -1.61 -14.84
C ILE A 138 -17.36 -2.64 -15.90
N ASN A 139 -16.63 -2.66 -17.01
CA ASN A 139 -16.72 -3.72 -17.99
C ASN A 139 -15.77 -4.86 -17.60
N TYR A 140 -16.31 -5.96 -17.09
CA TYR A 140 -15.50 -7.08 -16.58
C TYR A 140 -14.65 -7.77 -17.64
N LYS A 141 -15.02 -7.69 -18.93
CA LYS A 141 -14.18 -8.15 -20.05
C LYS A 141 -12.82 -7.46 -20.10
N LYS A 142 -12.69 -6.28 -19.47
CA LYS A 142 -11.40 -5.57 -19.33
C LYS A 142 -10.44 -6.25 -18.35
N PHE A 143 -10.83 -7.31 -17.65
CA PHE A 143 -9.92 -8.13 -16.86
C PHE A 143 -9.22 -9.23 -17.67
N ASN A 144 -9.69 -9.53 -18.89
CA ASN A 144 -9.12 -10.62 -19.71
C ASN A 144 -7.62 -10.46 -19.99
N TRP A 145 -7.13 -9.23 -20.17
CA TRP A 145 -5.69 -9.02 -20.35
C TRP A 145 -4.89 -9.49 -19.12
N PHE A 146 -5.38 -9.19 -17.90
CA PHE A 146 -4.73 -9.58 -16.66
C PHE A 146 -4.80 -11.08 -16.44
N ILE A 147 -5.94 -11.69 -16.79
CA ILE A 147 -6.14 -13.15 -16.69
C ILE A 147 -5.18 -13.88 -17.63
N ASN A 148 -5.11 -13.45 -18.90
CA ASN A 148 -4.19 -14.07 -19.88
C ASN A 148 -2.73 -13.91 -19.46
N ASP A 149 -2.33 -12.71 -19.04
CA ASP A 149 -0.97 -12.45 -18.52
C ASP A 149 -0.68 -13.29 -17.26
N THR A 150 -1.69 -13.52 -16.41
CA THR A 150 -1.55 -14.41 -15.25
C THR A 150 -1.33 -15.87 -15.67
N GLU A 151 -1.98 -16.35 -16.74
CA GLU A 151 -1.78 -17.71 -17.23
C GLU A 151 -0.38 -17.95 -17.79
N ASP A 152 0.17 -16.96 -18.49
CA ASP A 152 1.54 -17.04 -18.99
C ASP A 152 2.55 -17.03 -17.85
N ILE A 153 2.31 -16.22 -16.81
CA ILE A 153 3.11 -16.25 -15.59
C ILE A 153 3.02 -17.59 -14.86
N ILE A 154 1.84 -18.22 -14.78
CA ILE A 154 1.70 -19.55 -14.16
C ILE A 154 2.60 -20.58 -14.86
N LYS A 155 2.70 -20.54 -16.20
CA LYS A 155 3.57 -21.46 -16.96
C LYS A 155 5.04 -21.26 -16.58
N ILE A 156 5.49 -20.01 -16.56
CA ILE A 156 6.87 -19.64 -16.19
C ILE A 156 7.16 -20.06 -14.74
N ASP A 157 6.27 -19.74 -13.80
CA ASP A 157 6.43 -20.08 -12.39
C ASP A 157 6.48 -21.61 -12.19
N ARG A 158 5.71 -22.38 -12.96
CA ARG A 158 5.78 -23.86 -12.96
C ARG A 158 7.14 -24.37 -13.43
N GLU A 159 7.69 -23.82 -14.52
CA GLU A 159 9.01 -24.23 -15.03
C GLU A 159 10.11 -24.03 -13.97
N PHE A 160 10.10 -22.90 -13.27
CA PHE A 160 11.04 -22.66 -12.16
C PHE A 160 10.88 -23.64 -11.01
N ILE A 161 9.63 -23.99 -10.65
CA ILE A 161 9.38 -24.98 -9.59
C ILE A 161 9.86 -26.37 -9.99
N GLU A 162 9.68 -26.77 -11.25
CA GLU A 162 10.19 -28.06 -11.72
C GLU A 162 11.71 -28.13 -11.66
N ILE A 163 12.42 -27.03 -11.92
CA ILE A 163 13.87 -26.96 -11.72
C ILE A 163 14.22 -27.11 -10.24
N ASP A 164 13.56 -26.35 -9.35
CA ASP A 164 13.81 -26.42 -7.91
C ASP A 164 13.54 -27.82 -7.33
N LYS A 165 12.57 -28.57 -7.88
CA LYS A 165 12.27 -29.97 -7.50
C LYS A 165 13.44 -30.92 -7.74
N LEU A 166 14.27 -30.66 -8.76
CA LEU A 166 15.45 -31.48 -9.04
C LEU A 166 16.53 -31.30 -7.95
N GLU A 167 16.52 -30.16 -7.27
CA GLU A 167 17.51 -29.83 -6.23
C GLU A 167 17.04 -30.19 -4.81
N GLY A 168 15.75 -30.41 -4.59
CA GLY A 168 15.22 -30.88 -3.32
C GLY A 168 13.74 -30.58 -3.10
N LYS A 169 13.31 -30.61 -1.83
CA LYS A 169 11.91 -30.40 -1.43
C LYS A 169 11.53 -28.94 -1.13
N TYR A 170 12.50 -28.04 -1.19
CA TYR A 170 12.34 -26.63 -0.81
C TYR A 170 12.58 -25.72 -2.01
N LEU A 171 11.77 -24.67 -2.11
CA LEU A 171 11.91 -23.65 -3.15
C LEU A 171 13.23 -22.88 -2.97
N LYS A 172 13.98 -22.73 -4.06
CA LYS A 172 15.20 -21.91 -4.16
C LYS A 172 14.93 -20.61 -4.92
N THR A 173 13.98 -20.63 -5.85
CA THR A 173 13.62 -19.50 -6.68
C THR A 173 12.55 -18.63 -6.02
N TYR A 174 12.94 -17.84 -5.01
CA TYR A 174 12.02 -16.94 -4.29
C TYR A 174 11.28 -15.88 -5.14
N PRO A 175 11.76 -15.41 -6.30
CA PRO A 175 10.96 -14.58 -7.20
C PRO A 175 9.60 -15.20 -7.58
N VAL A 176 9.48 -16.53 -7.61
CA VAL A 176 8.20 -17.23 -7.84
C VAL A 176 7.17 -16.87 -6.76
N ILE A 177 7.57 -16.81 -5.48
CA ILE A 177 6.66 -16.40 -4.39
C ILE A 177 6.17 -14.97 -4.60
N TYR A 178 7.07 -14.06 -4.99
CA TYR A 178 6.71 -12.67 -5.25
C TYR A 178 5.68 -12.57 -6.38
N SER A 179 5.96 -13.25 -7.49
CA SER A 179 5.07 -13.35 -8.65
C SER A 179 3.68 -13.88 -8.25
N LEU A 180 3.62 -15.06 -7.63
CA LEU A 180 2.37 -15.72 -7.25
C LEU A 180 1.52 -14.88 -6.31
N ILE A 181 2.11 -14.26 -5.29
CA ILE A 181 1.36 -13.41 -4.35
C ILE A 181 0.80 -12.17 -5.05
N LEU A 182 1.54 -11.55 -5.98
CA LEU A 182 1.01 -10.44 -6.76
C LEU A 182 -0.18 -10.86 -7.63
N ARG A 183 -0.08 -12.00 -8.32
CA ARG A 183 -1.15 -12.52 -9.18
C ARG A 183 -2.39 -12.92 -8.37
N LEU A 184 -2.20 -13.63 -7.26
CA LEU A 184 -3.28 -13.98 -6.32
C LEU A 184 -3.97 -12.74 -5.77
N ARG A 185 -3.22 -11.68 -5.41
CA ARG A 185 -3.81 -10.41 -4.99
C ARG A 185 -4.62 -9.77 -6.11
N GLY A 186 -4.11 -9.75 -7.33
CA GLY A 186 -4.83 -9.20 -8.47
C GLY A 186 -6.15 -9.95 -8.76
N VAL A 187 -6.11 -11.29 -8.77
CA VAL A 187 -7.31 -12.13 -8.88
C VAL A 187 -8.30 -11.84 -7.75
N PHE A 188 -7.83 -11.74 -6.51
CA PHE A 188 -8.68 -11.42 -5.37
C PHE A 188 -9.29 -10.01 -5.45
N LEU A 189 -8.55 -9.01 -5.94
CA LEU A 189 -9.06 -7.67 -6.19
C LEU A 189 -10.17 -7.70 -7.25
N ILE A 190 -9.99 -8.43 -8.35
CA ILE A 190 -11.02 -8.59 -9.39
C ILE A 190 -12.28 -9.21 -8.78
N LYS A 191 -12.13 -10.27 -7.98
CA LYS A 191 -13.24 -10.90 -7.26
C LYS A 191 -13.98 -9.89 -6.37
N CYS A 192 -13.26 -9.07 -5.61
CA CYS A 192 -13.86 -8.01 -4.80
C CYS A 192 -14.62 -6.98 -5.64
N ILE A 193 -14.10 -6.59 -6.82
CA ILE A 193 -14.78 -5.67 -7.73
C ILE A 193 -16.10 -6.27 -8.23
N ILE A 194 -16.07 -7.51 -8.72
CA ILE A 194 -17.25 -8.21 -9.25
C ILE A 194 -18.32 -8.36 -8.16
N GLU A 195 -17.91 -8.75 -6.95
CA GLU A 195 -18.79 -8.96 -5.80
C GLU A 195 -19.18 -7.66 -5.09
N LYS A 196 -18.64 -6.50 -5.51
CA LYS A 196 -18.81 -5.19 -4.85
C LYS A 196 -18.44 -5.22 -3.36
N THR A 197 -17.43 -5.99 -3.00
CA THR A 197 -16.88 -6.06 -1.64
C THR A 197 -15.59 -5.25 -1.53
N LYS A 198 -15.25 -4.83 -0.30
CA LYS A 198 -14.00 -4.12 -0.03
C LYS A 198 -12.85 -5.13 0.12
N TYR A 199 -11.70 -4.80 -0.43
CA TYR A 199 -10.47 -5.51 -0.14
C TYR A 199 -10.15 -5.42 1.36
N SER A 200 -9.59 -6.49 1.91
CA SER A 200 -9.05 -6.55 3.27
C SER A 200 -7.93 -7.56 3.31
N SER A 201 -6.85 -7.22 4.00
CA SER A 201 -5.70 -8.11 4.20
C SER A 201 -6.10 -9.37 4.97
N LYS A 202 -7.02 -9.22 5.93
CA LYS A 202 -7.63 -10.34 6.67
C LYS A 202 -8.45 -11.24 5.76
N ASN A 203 -9.27 -10.66 4.88
CA ASN A 203 -10.08 -11.45 3.94
C ASN A 203 -9.22 -12.17 2.90
N PHE A 204 -8.17 -11.52 2.39
CA PHE A 204 -7.21 -12.13 1.49
C PHE A 204 -6.51 -13.34 2.15
N LYS A 205 -6.03 -13.18 3.39
CA LYS A 205 -5.48 -14.28 4.17
C LYS A 205 -6.47 -15.42 4.32
N ASN A 206 -7.69 -15.12 4.77
CA ASN A 206 -8.73 -16.14 4.97
C ASN A 206 -9.09 -16.85 3.66
N TRP A 207 -9.03 -16.14 2.53
CA TRP A 207 -9.24 -16.73 1.21
C TRP A 207 -8.14 -17.74 0.85
N LEU A 208 -6.86 -17.42 1.10
CA LEU A 208 -5.76 -18.38 0.90
C LEU A 208 -5.87 -19.60 1.83
N LEU A 209 -6.19 -19.40 3.11
CA LEU A 209 -6.31 -20.50 4.08
C LEU A 209 -7.44 -21.49 3.72
N LYS A 210 -8.52 -21.03 3.09
CA LYS A 210 -9.62 -21.89 2.61
C LYS A 210 -9.19 -22.88 1.52
N TYR A 211 -8.06 -22.61 0.86
CA TYR A 211 -7.50 -23.46 -0.18
C TYR A 211 -6.53 -24.52 0.33
N GLY A 212 -6.44 -24.70 1.66
CA GLY A 212 -5.60 -25.72 2.28
C GLY A 212 -4.23 -25.20 2.71
N LEU A 213 -3.95 -23.90 2.53
CA LEU A 213 -2.72 -23.30 3.05
C LEU A 213 -2.74 -23.28 4.58
N ILE A 214 -1.70 -23.83 5.20
CA ILE A 214 -1.56 -23.82 6.65
C ILE A 214 -1.19 -22.41 7.12
N LYS A 215 -1.62 -22.04 8.33
CA LYS A 215 -1.38 -20.71 8.90
C LYS A 215 0.11 -20.37 9.02
N SER A 216 0.95 -21.33 9.38
CA SER A 216 2.42 -21.16 9.43
C SER A 216 2.99 -20.81 8.08
N ASP A 217 2.62 -21.58 7.06
CA ASP A 217 3.09 -21.44 5.69
C ASP A 217 2.70 -20.09 5.10
N PHE A 218 1.48 -19.62 5.40
CA PHE A 218 1.05 -18.28 5.02
C PHE A 218 2.02 -17.22 5.55
N TYR A 219 2.42 -17.28 6.82
CA TYR A 219 3.34 -16.28 7.37
C TYR A 219 4.72 -16.37 6.75
N ALA A 220 5.26 -17.58 6.59
CA ALA A 220 6.55 -17.79 5.94
C ALA A 220 6.55 -17.26 4.50
N ILE A 221 5.51 -17.54 3.71
CA ILE A 221 5.32 -17.01 2.35
C ILE A 221 5.27 -15.47 2.37
N MET A 222 4.53 -14.88 3.31
CA MET A 222 4.41 -13.43 3.41
C MET A 222 5.74 -12.76 3.79
N ASP A 223 6.56 -13.42 4.61
CA ASP A 223 7.88 -12.93 5.00
C ASP A 223 8.88 -13.04 3.85
N VAL A 224 8.85 -14.13 3.07
CA VAL A 224 9.62 -14.23 1.82
C VAL A 224 9.18 -13.17 0.83
N TYR A 225 7.87 -13.01 0.61
CA TYR A 225 7.30 -11.97 -0.26
C TYR A 225 7.79 -10.57 0.12
N LYS A 226 7.73 -10.22 1.41
CA LYS A 226 8.22 -8.92 1.92
C LYS A 226 9.73 -8.76 1.70
N SER A 227 10.50 -9.82 1.95
CA SER A 227 11.96 -9.81 1.76
C SER A 227 12.34 -9.56 0.29
N VAL A 228 11.72 -10.30 -0.64
CA VAL A 228 11.96 -10.11 -2.08
C VAL A 228 11.53 -8.70 -2.54
N LYS A 229 10.37 -8.22 -2.09
CA LYS A 229 9.88 -6.85 -2.39
C LYS A 229 10.89 -5.78 -1.96
N ASP A 230 11.52 -5.97 -0.81
CA ASP A 230 12.47 -5.02 -0.23
C ASP A 230 13.93 -5.23 -0.73
N ASN A 231 14.15 -6.09 -1.72
CA ASN A 231 15.49 -6.52 -2.17
C ASN A 231 16.38 -7.04 -1.02
N LYS A 232 15.78 -7.79 -0.08
CA LYS A 232 16.45 -8.46 1.04
C LYS A 232 16.48 -9.96 0.82
N ASN A 233 17.47 -10.63 1.42
CA ASN A 233 17.55 -12.08 1.42
C ASN A 233 16.46 -12.66 2.32
N ALA A 234 15.66 -13.57 1.77
CA ALA A 234 14.71 -14.34 2.56
C ALA A 234 15.44 -15.42 3.39
N LYS A 235 14.93 -15.68 4.58
CA LYS A 235 15.50 -16.66 5.52
C LYS A 235 14.66 -17.93 5.67
N GLU A 236 13.41 -17.86 5.26
CA GLU A 236 12.44 -18.95 5.41
C GLU A 236 12.59 -19.95 4.26
N GLU A 237 12.62 -21.24 4.60
CA GLU A 237 12.52 -22.32 3.63
C GLU A 237 11.05 -22.63 3.38
N ILE A 238 10.62 -22.60 2.11
CA ILE A 238 9.24 -22.90 1.74
C ILE A 238 9.22 -24.24 1.03
N ASN A 239 8.36 -25.17 1.49
CA ASN A 239 8.19 -26.45 0.83
C ASN A 239 7.57 -26.23 -0.56
N ILE A 240 8.06 -26.97 -1.56
CA ILE A 240 7.52 -26.91 -2.92
C ILE A 240 6.02 -27.25 -2.94
N SER A 241 5.56 -28.21 -2.13
CA SER A 241 4.14 -28.57 -2.05
C SER A 241 3.25 -27.41 -1.63
N THR A 242 3.75 -26.53 -0.75
CA THR A 242 3.06 -25.30 -0.35
C THR A 242 2.89 -24.35 -1.55
N ILE A 243 3.90 -24.24 -2.41
CA ILE A 243 3.85 -23.39 -3.61
C ILE A 243 2.90 -23.97 -4.66
N GLU A 244 2.88 -25.29 -4.83
CA GLU A 244 1.94 -25.97 -5.71
C GLU A 244 0.48 -25.71 -5.32
N ILE A 245 0.17 -25.63 -4.02
CA ILE A 245 -1.16 -25.22 -3.53
C ILE A 245 -1.50 -23.82 -4.05
N LEU A 246 -0.57 -22.85 -3.95
CA LEU A 246 -0.79 -21.49 -4.41
C LEU A 246 -0.98 -21.40 -5.93
N ILE A 247 -0.19 -22.14 -6.71
CA ILE A 247 -0.32 -22.19 -8.17
C ILE A 247 -1.66 -22.79 -8.59
N ASN A 248 -2.01 -23.94 -8.02
CA ASN A 248 -3.26 -24.62 -8.36
C ASN A 248 -4.48 -23.76 -7.97
N MET A 249 -4.38 -23.04 -6.86
CA MET A 249 -5.37 -22.04 -6.47
C MET A 249 -5.46 -20.90 -7.48
N LEU A 250 -4.32 -20.32 -7.87
CA LEU A 250 -4.26 -19.20 -8.82
C LEU A 250 -4.86 -19.60 -10.17
N GLU A 251 -4.49 -20.75 -10.70
CA GLU A 251 -5.02 -21.31 -11.95
C GLU A 251 -6.53 -21.50 -11.91
N LYS A 252 -7.03 -22.11 -10.84
CA LYS A 252 -8.47 -22.33 -10.65
C LYS A 252 -9.26 -21.03 -10.55
N GLU A 253 -8.76 -20.05 -9.80
CA GLU A 253 -9.46 -18.78 -9.60
C GLU A 253 -9.36 -17.86 -10.83
N ALA A 254 -8.22 -17.83 -11.51
CA ALA A 254 -8.07 -17.14 -12.80
C ALA A 254 -9.01 -17.73 -13.86
N GLY A 255 -9.10 -19.06 -13.95
CA GLY A 255 -10.02 -19.75 -14.86
C GLY A 255 -11.50 -19.42 -14.61
N ARG A 256 -11.91 -19.28 -13.33
CA ARG A 256 -13.28 -18.85 -12.97
C ARG A 256 -13.60 -17.43 -13.43
N LEU A 257 -12.61 -16.54 -13.46
CA LEU A 257 -12.80 -15.16 -13.88
C LEU A 257 -13.01 -15.02 -15.39
N LYS A 258 -12.63 -16.01 -16.21
CA LYS A 258 -12.87 -16.00 -17.68
C LYS A 258 -14.35 -16.03 -18.08
N ILE A 259 -15.23 -16.41 -17.16
CA ILE A 259 -16.67 -16.53 -17.42
C ILE A 259 -17.36 -15.14 -17.47
N TRP A 260 -16.70 -14.10 -16.93
CA TRP A 260 -17.23 -12.73 -16.81
C TRP A 260 -16.84 -11.81 -17.97
#